data_AF-A0A177LL15-F1
#
_entry.id   AF-A0A177LL15-F1
#
_cell.length_a   1.000
_cell.length_b   1.000
_cell.length_c   1.000
_cell.angle_alpha   90.00
_cell.angle_beta   90.00
_cell.angle_gamma   90.00
#
_symmetry.space_group_name_H-M   'P 1'
#
loop_
_entity.id
_entity.type
_entity.pdbx_description
1 polymer ?
#
loop_
_entity_poly.entity_id
_entity_poly.type
_entity_poly.pdbx_seq_one_letter_code
_entity_poly.pdbx_strand_id
1 'polypeptide(L)'
;MKYISVLFMLMQLFSCQKESKKTSISTSNKIDFREEEIIKKQLAYGAAQYFQEAGVEMPKPEFSNDELNEVTLVASDILMKNGYKQVSDEDFKFKIKKIFNRILEMNSNNNIIYLNYFDRCSKTIIKYPNNGTDYNGTYIIKNQKMITDFYYLPELIDYEKKYPQIYDNENTESNVVYDIAILMKEAIEKQGHTVYITRSQRKTIKLSEESNFEKYLGGTATKAGAINFRSKMASTLKADYFI
;
A
#
# COMPACT_ATOMS: atom_id res chain seq x y z
N MET A 1 -47.39 54.51 39.70
CA MET A 1 -46.88 53.33 40.43
C MET A 1 -46.77 52.19 39.44
N LYS A 2 -45.60 51.53 39.39
CA LYS A 2 -45.31 50.11 39.05
C LYS A 2 -46.33 49.41 38.11
N TYR A 3 -45.97 48.84 36.96
CA TYR A 3 -45.07 47.70 36.77
C TYR A 3 -44.83 47.52 35.25
N ILE A 4 -43.57 47.45 34.82
CA ILE A 4 -42.90 46.25 34.27
C ILE A 4 -43.12 46.00 32.78
N SER A 5 -42.03 46.27 32.06
CA SER A 5 -41.55 45.71 30.80
C SER A 5 -42.03 44.28 30.50
N VAL A 6 -42.68 44.07 29.35
CA VAL A 6 -42.65 42.76 28.67
C VAL A 6 -42.57 42.98 27.16
N LEU A 7 -41.32 42.96 26.69
CA LEU A 7 -40.90 42.75 25.31
C LEU A 7 -41.16 41.28 24.94
N PHE A 8 -42.31 40.97 24.32
CA PHE A 8 -42.59 39.64 23.78
C PHE A 8 -42.02 39.54 22.35
N MET A 9 -40.69 39.41 22.28
CA MET A 9 -39.95 39.03 21.07
C MET A 9 -40.25 37.55 20.78
N LEU A 10 -41.19 37.30 19.87
CA LEU A 10 -41.44 36.00 19.24
C LEU A 10 -40.23 35.64 18.35
N MET A 11 -39.14 35.18 18.97
CA MET A 11 -38.12 34.39 18.28
C MET A 11 -38.51 32.92 18.37
N GLN A 12 -38.78 32.37 17.19
CA GLN A 12 -39.09 30.97 16.98
C GLN A 12 -37.86 30.11 17.33
N LEU A 13 -37.99 29.33 18.40
CA LEU A 13 -37.11 28.20 18.65
C LEU A 13 -37.49 27.09 17.66
N PHE A 14 -36.90 27.13 16.46
CA PHE A 14 -36.73 25.91 15.68
C PHE A 14 -35.69 25.02 16.39
N SER A 15 -36.18 24.22 17.34
CA SER A 15 -35.41 23.10 17.87
C SER A 15 -35.27 22.05 16.77
N CYS A 16 -34.06 21.91 16.23
CA CYS A 16 -33.73 20.84 15.31
C CYS A 16 -33.61 19.54 16.13
N GLN A 17 -34.74 18.86 16.37
CA GLN A 17 -34.72 17.47 16.85
C GLN A 17 -34.21 16.59 15.71
N LYS A 18 -32.89 16.38 15.67
CA LYS A 18 -32.32 15.24 14.95
C LYS A 18 -32.68 13.99 15.75
N GLU A 19 -33.59 13.19 15.22
CA GLU A 19 -33.81 11.83 15.70
C GLU A 19 -32.47 11.11 15.74
N SER A 20 -32.02 10.74 16.93
CA SER A 20 -30.98 9.73 17.07
C SER A 20 -31.60 8.38 16.69
N LYS A 21 -31.57 8.04 15.41
CA LYS A 21 -31.57 6.64 15.02
C LYS A 21 -30.34 6.03 15.69
N LYS A 22 -30.56 5.23 16.75
CA LYS A 22 -29.61 4.21 17.16
C LYS A 22 -29.53 3.20 16.02
N THR A 23 -28.77 3.53 14.99
CA THR A 23 -28.28 2.54 14.05
C THR A 23 -27.14 1.86 14.78
N SER A 24 -27.40 0.67 15.32
CA SER A 24 -26.35 -0.32 15.53
C SER A 24 -25.80 -0.67 14.16
N ILE A 25 -24.86 0.15 13.67
CA ILE A 25 -24.07 -0.19 12.49
C ILE A 25 -23.13 -1.29 12.96
N SER A 26 -23.25 -2.45 12.35
CA SER A 26 -22.22 -3.49 12.33
C SER A 26 -20.97 -2.93 11.64
N THR A 27 -20.21 -2.11 12.35
CA THR A 27 -19.04 -1.40 11.82
C THR A 27 -17.94 -2.38 11.38
N SER A 28 -17.91 -3.60 11.92
CA SER A 28 -16.94 -4.63 11.53
C SER A 28 -17.08 -5.05 10.07
N ASN A 29 -18.29 -5.36 9.60
CA ASN A 29 -18.49 -6.00 8.30
C ASN A 29 -18.27 -5.03 7.13
N LYS A 30 -18.48 -3.73 7.34
CA LYS A 30 -18.30 -2.71 6.30
C LYS A 30 -16.83 -2.28 6.13
N ILE A 31 -16.07 -2.28 7.22
CA ILE A 31 -14.62 -2.02 7.19
C ILE A 31 -13.93 -3.19 6.49
N ASP A 32 -14.30 -4.41 6.84
CA ASP A 32 -13.68 -5.64 6.30
C ASP A 32 -13.85 -5.76 4.77
N PHE A 33 -15.04 -5.44 4.25
CA PHE A 33 -15.30 -5.46 2.80
C PHE A 33 -14.45 -4.43 2.02
N ARG A 34 -14.25 -3.24 2.60
CA ARG A 34 -13.46 -2.18 1.95
C ARG A 34 -11.97 -2.47 1.98
N GLU A 35 -11.49 -3.03 3.09
CA GLU A 35 -10.11 -3.50 3.22
C GLU A 35 -9.81 -4.59 2.16
N GLU A 36 -10.73 -5.55 1.99
CA GLU A 36 -10.63 -6.62 1.00
C GLU A 36 -10.50 -6.09 -0.45
N GLU A 37 -11.35 -5.14 -0.85
CA GLU A 37 -11.28 -4.52 -2.19
C GLU A 37 -9.97 -3.77 -2.41
N ILE A 38 -9.48 -3.05 -1.40
CA ILE A 38 -8.20 -2.35 -1.47
C ILE A 38 -7.05 -3.35 -1.60
N ILE A 39 -7.04 -4.44 -0.85
CA ILE A 39 -6.01 -5.48 -0.95
C ILE A 39 -5.98 -6.06 -2.36
N LYS A 40 -7.12 -6.46 -2.93
CA LYS A 40 -7.20 -6.97 -4.31
C LYS A 40 -6.61 -6.00 -5.32
N LYS A 41 -6.98 -4.72 -5.21
CA LYS A 41 -6.47 -3.65 -6.07
C LYS A 41 -4.96 -3.49 -5.96
N GLN A 42 -4.43 -3.51 -4.74
CA GLN A 42 -3.01 -3.32 -4.45
C GLN A 42 -2.15 -4.52 -4.90
N LEU A 43 -2.65 -5.75 -4.74
CA LEU A 43 -2.01 -6.96 -5.27
C LEU A 43 -1.96 -6.95 -6.80
N ALA A 44 -3.04 -6.52 -7.47
CA ALA A 44 -3.07 -6.38 -8.92
C ALA A 44 -2.02 -5.38 -9.43
N TYR A 45 -1.73 -4.31 -8.68
CA TYR A 45 -0.64 -3.40 -9.03
C TYR A 45 0.73 -4.09 -9.02
N GLY A 46 1.00 -4.92 -8.00
CA GLY A 46 2.24 -5.68 -7.89
C GLY A 46 2.40 -6.70 -9.02
N ALA A 47 1.33 -7.42 -9.37
CA ALA A 47 1.31 -8.34 -10.49
C ALA A 47 1.57 -7.62 -11.84
N ALA A 48 0.98 -6.43 -12.02
CA ALA A 48 1.08 -5.66 -13.26
C ALA A 48 2.50 -5.10 -13.54
N GLN A 49 3.41 -5.05 -12.56
CA GLN A 49 4.73 -4.42 -12.71
C GLN A 49 5.67 -5.10 -13.72
N TYR A 50 5.32 -6.29 -14.25
CA TYR A 50 6.18 -7.09 -15.12
C TYR A 50 5.66 -7.28 -16.56
N PHE A 51 4.55 -6.63 -16.94
CA PHE A 51 3.82 -6.97 -18.17
C PHE A 51 4.32 -6.28 -19.46
N GLN A 52 5.36 -5.46 -19.43
CA GLN A 52 5.94 -4.88 -20.65
C GLN A 52 7.46 -5.04 -20.69
N GLU A 53 7.95 -5.26 -21.91
CA GLU A 53 9.30 -5.66 -22.28
C GLU A 53 10.42 -4.91 -21.54
N ALA A 54 11.53 -5.64 -21.33
CA ALA A 54 12.83 -5.12 -20.88
C ALA A 54 12.98 -4.68 -19.41
N GLY A 55 12.40 -5.39 -18.44
CA GLY A 55 12.86 -5.33 -17.04
C GLY A 55 12.79 -3.94 -16.40
N VAL A 56 11.96 -3.05 -16.96
CA VAL A 56 11.69 -1.72 -16.42
C VAL A 56 10.59 -1.89 -15.39
N GLU A 57 10.92 -1.66 -14.13
CA GLU A 57 9.97 -1.68 -13.03
C GLU A 57 9.00 -0.51 -13.24
N MET A 58 7.72 -0.80 -13.54
CA MET A 58 6.74 0.27 -13.64
C MET A 58 6.58 0.96 -12.28
N PRO A 59 6.59 2.30 -12.22
CA PRO A 59 6.37 3.01 -10.97
C PRO A 59 5.00 2.62 -10.39
N LYS A 60 4.98 2.31 -9.10
CA LYS A 60 3.73 1.98 -8.41
C LYS A 60 2.73 3.15 -8.57
N PRO A 61 1.43 2.88 -8.81
CA PRO A 61 0.44 3.93 -9.03
C PRO A 61 0.22 4.76 -7.75
N GLU A 62 -0.35 5.96 -7.92
CA GLU A 62 -0.78 6.79 -6.80
C GLU A 62 -1.82 6.08 -5.93
N PHE A 63 -1.74 6.28 -4.63
CA PHE A 63 -2.81 5.90 -3.72
C PHE A 63 -4.03 6.80 -3.91
N SER A 64 -5.21 6.20 -3.98
CA SER A 64 -6.46 6.95 -3.82
C SER A 64 -6.62 7.43 -2.37
N ASN A 65 -7.45 8.45 -2.15
CA ASN A 65 -7.75 8.93 -0.79
C ASN A 65 -8.32 7.83 0.11
N ASP A 66 -9.08 6.90 -0.49
CA ASP A 66 -9.69 5.79 0.20
C ASP A 66 -8.63 4.79 0.68
N GLU A 67 -7.65 4.48 -0.17
CA GLU A 67 -6.49 3.66 0.20
C GLU A 67 -5.69 4.32 1.33
N LEU A 68 -5.40 5.62 1.23
CA LEU A 68 -4.66 6.34 2.26
C LEU A 68 -5.37 6.34 3.62
N ASN A 69 -6.68 6.55 3.60
CA ASN A 69 -7.50 6.52 4.81
C ASN A 69 -7.53 5.12 5.43
N GLU A 70 -7.74 4.07 4.63
CA GLU A 70 -7.82 2.70 5.14
C GLU A 70 -6.47 2.22 5.70
N VAL A 71 -5.38 2.43 4.96
CA VAL A 71 -4.01 2.12 5.41
C VAL A 71 -3.70 2.81 6.74
N THR A 72 -4.09 4.08 6.88
CA THR A 72 -3.92 4.82 8.14
C THR A 72 -4.66 4.14 9.29
N LEU A 73 -5.92 3.76 9.08
CA LEU A 73 -6.74 3.14 10.13
C LEU A 73 -6.14 1.81 10.57
N VAL A 74 -5.74 0.97 9.61
CA VAL A 74 -5.10 -0.33 9.85
C VAL A 74 -3.77 -0.14 10.59
N ALA A 75 -2.89 0.75 10.11
CA ALA A 75 -1.61 1.04 10.75
C ALA A 75 -1.79 1.55 12.19
N SER A 76 -2.75 2.45 12.41
CA SER A 76 -3.05 2.97 13.75
C SER A 76 -3.56 1.87 14.68
N ASP A 77 -4.42 0.98 14.21
CA ASP A 77 -4.92 -0.15 15.00
C ASP A 77 -3.79 -1.12 15.38
N ILE A 78 -2.91 -1.45 14.43
CA ILE A 78 -1.70 -2.25 14.68
C ILE A 78 -0.83 -1.60 15.75
N LEU A 79 -0.53 -0.31 15.64
CA LEU A 79 0.29 0.39 16.63
C LEU A 79 -0.34 0.37 18.02
N MET A 80 -1.63 0.68 18.12
CA MET A 80 -2.35 0.69 19.40
C MET A 80 -2.38 -0.70 20.06
N LYS A 81 -2.59 -1.76 19.28
CA LYS A 81 -2.52 -3.16 19.76
C LYS A 81 -1.12 -3.54 20.26
N ASN A 82 -0.07 -2.92 19.71
CA ASN A 82 1.32 -3.09 20.12
C ASN A 82 1.77 -2.10 21.22
N GLY A 83 0.83 -1.44 21.89
CA GLY A 83 1.11 -0.61 23.06
C GLY A 83 1.51 0.84 22.75
N TYR A 84 1.37 1.29 21.50
CA TYR A 84 1.47 2.71 21.17
C TYR A 84 0.44 3.51 21.99
N LYS A 85 0.87 4.65 22.52
CA LYS A 85 0.00 5.59 23.22
C LYS A 85 -0.12 6.86 22.40
N GLN A 86 -1.33 7.12 21.96
CA GLN A 86 -1.63 8.34 21.24
C GLN A 86 -1.39 9.56 22.13
N VAL A 87 -0.72 10.58 21.60
CA VAL A 87 -0.44 11.84 22.29
C VAL A 87 -1.64 12.79 22.25
N SER A 88 -1.63 13.85 23.08
CA SER A 88 -2.62 14.94 22.98
C SER A 88 -2.45 15.72 21.66
N ASP A 89 -3.48 16.46 21.25
CA ASP A 89 -3.40 17.34 20.09
C ASP A 89 -2.32 18.42 20.30
N GLU A 90 -2.24 18.98 21.50
CA GLU A 90 -1.26 19.99 21.91
C GLU A 90 0.16 19.46 21.76
N ASP A 91 0.44 18.28 22.30
CA ASP A 91 1.76 17.65 22.23
C ASP A 91 2.11 17.26 20.79
N PHE A 92 1.14 16.76 20.02
CA PHE A 92 1.36 16.39 18.63
C PHE A 92 1.71 17.62 17.78
N LYS A 93 0.90 18.69 17.85
CA LYS A 93 1.17 19.98 17.21
C LYS A 93 2.54 20.52 17.59
N PHE A 94 2.86 20.51 18.89
CA PHE A 94 4.13 21.02 19.41
C PHE A 94 5.32 20.23 18.86
N LYS A 95 5.26 18.89 18.89
CA LYS A 95 6.33 18.02 18.39
C LYS A 95 6.53 18.19 16.89
N ILE A 96 5.45 18.25 16.10
CA ILE A 96 5.52 18.45 14.64
C ILE A 96 6.15 19.80 14.31
N LYS A 97 5.71 20.88 14.99
CA LYS A 97 6.32 22.21 14.83
C LYS A 97 7.79 22.20 15.22
N LYS A 98 8.15 21.54 16.32
CA LYS A 98 9.54 21.48 16.81
C LYS A 98 10.47 20.71 15.88
N ILE A 99 10.02 19.60 15.32
CA ILE A 99 10.86 18.70 14.48
C ILE A 99 10.90 19.18 13.03
N PHE A 100 9.74 19.52 12.46
CA PHE A 100 9.61 19.80 11.03
C PHE A 100 9.38 21.28 10.69
N ASN A 101 9.28 22.15 11.70
CA ASN A 101 8.88 23.56 11.55
C ASN A 101 7.53 23.72 10.82
N ARG A 102 6.65 22.73 10.94
CA ARG A 102 5.31 22.73 10.32
C ARG A 102 4.24 23.06 11.35
N ILE A 103 3.41 24.05 11.06
CA ILE A 103 2.23 24.37 11.87
C ILE A 103 1.06 23.52 11.41
N LEU A 104 0.39 22.87 12.36
CA LEU A 104 -0.78 22.03 12.10
C LEU A 104 -2.07 22.71 12.54
N GLU A 105 -3.03 22.78 11.62
CA GLU A 105 -4.41 23.13 11.92
C GLU A 105 -5.23 21.85 12.09
N MET A 106 -5.48 21.46 13.34
CA MET A 106 -6.17 20.20 13.65
C MET A 106 -7.59 20.17 13.08
N ASN A 107 -8.29 21.31 13.08
CA ASN A 107 -9.69 21.43 12.68
C ASN A 107 -9.92 21.53 11.16
N SER A 108 -8.87 21.47 10.32
CA SER A 108 -9.05 21.55 8.87
C SER A 108 -9.58 20.25 8.26
N ASN A 109 -10.33 20.36 7.15
CA ASN A 109 -10.93 19.21 6.46
C ASN A 109 -9.91 18.21 5.92
N ASN A 110 -8.67 18.65 5.68
CA ASN A 110 -7.62 17.78 5.19
C ASN A 110 -6.93 17.06 6.35
N ASN A 111 -7.21 15.77 6.53
CA ASN A 111 -6.66 14.95 7.62
C ASN A 111 -5.24 14.44 7.38
N ILE A 112 -4.75 14.52 6.14
CA ILE A 112 -3.45 14.00 5.71
C ILE A 112 -2.61 15.15 5.17
N ILE A 113 -1.43 15.34 5.76
CA ILE A 113 -0.47 16.34 5.29
C ILE A 113 0.78 15.60 4.84
N TYR A 114 1.19 15.82 3.60
CA TYR A 114 2.49 15.37 3.12
C TYR A 114 3.56 16.40 3.49
N LEU A 115 4.61 15.94 4.17
CA LEU A 115 5.83 16.69 4.39
C LEU A 115 6.84 16.32 3.31
N ASN A 116 7.01 17.20 2.33
CA ASN A 116 8.07 17.05 1.34
C ASN A 116 9.41 17.49 1.96
N TYR A 117 10.42 16.61 1.92
CA TYR A 117 11.73 16.89 2.50
C TYR A 117 12.62 17.77 1.61
N PHE A 118 12.35 17.80 0.30
CA PHE A 118 12.99 18.71 -0.65
C PHE A 118 12.44 20.14 -0.50
N ASP A 119 11.12 20.28 -0.35
CA ASP A 119 10.44 21.56 -0.09
C ASP A 119 9.48 21.45 1.10
N ARG A 120 10.00 21.78 2.28
CA ARG A 120 9.26 21.71 3.56
C ARG A 120 8.08 22.69 3.62
N CYS A 121 8.08 23.73 2.78
CA CYS A 121 7.02 24.73 2.74
C CYS A 121 5.85 24.29 1.84
N SER A 122 6.06 23.30 0.98
CA SER A 122 5.03 22.78 0.10
C SER A 122 3.76 22.36 0.87
N LYS A 123 2.62 22.57 0.22
CA LYS A 123 1.30 22.14 0.70
C LYS A 123 0.68 21.09 -0.22
N THR A 124 1.37 20.73 -1.30
CA THR A 124 0.92 19.73 -2.26
C THR A 124 1.02 18.34 -1.62
N ILE A 125 -0.06 17.59 -1.69
CA ILE A 125 -0.08 16.19 -1.28
C ILE A 125 0.46 15.37 -2.43
N ILE A 126 1.61 14.75 -2.23
CA ILE A 126 2.10 13.67 -3.09
C ILE A 126 1.44 12.39 -2.60
N LYS A 127 0.91 11.56 -3.51
CA LYS A 127 0.24 10.28 -3.17
C LYS A 127 0.98 9.07 -3.72
N TYR A 128 2.23 9.25 -4.10
CA TYR A 128 3.11 8.16 -4.47
C TYR A 128 3.83 7.61 -3.24
N PRO A 129 4.20 6.32 -3.26
CA PRO A 129 5.14 5.77 -2.28
C PRO A 129 6.43 6.59 -2.25
N ASN A 130 6.99 6.77 -1.05
CA ASN A 130 8.32 7.38 -0.92
C ASN A 130 9.35 6.44 -1.59
N ASN A 131 10.11 6.98 -2.55
CA ASN A 131 11.15 6.24 -3.27
C ASN A 131 12.54 6.85 -3.08
N GLY A 132 12.67 7.85 -2.20
CA GLY A 132 13.91 8.55 -1.88
C GLY A 132 14.51 9.41 -2.99
N THR A 133 14.01 9.28 -4.23
CA THR A 133 14.59 9.91 -5.43
C THR A 133 13.65 10.98 -5.97
N ASP A 134 12.46 10.59 -6.43
CA ASP A 134 11.44 11.49 -6.99
C ASP A 134 10.49 11.98 -5.88
N TYR A 135 10.19 11.11 -4.92
CA TYR A 135 9.29 11.37 -3.82
C TYR A 135 10.02 11.08 -2.51
N ASN A 136 10.39 12.13 -1.79
CA ASN A 136 11.05 12.01 -0.50
C ASN A 136 10.31 12.85 0.53
N GLY A 137 9.59 12.17 1.41
CA GLY A 137 8.74 12.79 2.40
C GLY A 137 7.97 11.78 3.21
N THR A 138 7.23 12.29 4.18
CA THR A 138 6.42 11.45 5.08
C THR A 138 5.04 12.07 5.25
N TYR A 139 4.09 11.29 5.76
CA TYR A 139 2.72 11.72 5.95
C TYR A 139 2.43 11.95 7.43
N ILE A 140 1.91 13.13 7.74
CA ILE A 140 1.33 13.44 9.04
C ILE A 140 -0.16 13.18 8.96
N ILE A 141 -0.64 12.29 9.83
CA ILE A 141 -2.06 11.98 9.92
C ILE A 141 -2.63 12.56 11.21
N LYS A 142 -3.50 13.57 11.07
CA LYS A 142 -3.97 14.38 12.19
C LYS A 142 -4.88 13.59 13.13
N ASN A 143 -5.85 12.84 12.61
CA ASN A 143 -6.84 12.16 13.43
C ASN A 143 -6.21 11.05 14.29
N GLN A 144 -5.27 10.30 13.71
CA GLN A 144 -4.52 9.25 14.38
C GLN A 144 -3.29 9.78 15.13
N LYS A 145 -2.94 11.07 14.95
CA LYS A 145 -1.79 11.74 15.60
C LYS A 145 -0.52 10.92 15.40
N MET A 146 -0.29 10.58 14.13
CA MET A 146 0.74 9.65 13.68
C MET A 146 1.54 10.28 12.54
N ILE A 147 2.80 9.87 12.42
CA ILE A 147 3.64 10.12 11.25
C ILE A 147 3.92 8.75 10.64
N THR A 148 3.72 8.61 9.33
CA THR A 148 3.93 7.34 8.65
C THR A 148 4.40 7.57 7.23
N ASP A 149 5.17 6.61 6.74
CA ASP A 149 5.27 6.39 5.30
C ASP A 149 4.12 5.46 4.91
N PHE A 150 3.50 5.67 3.76
CA PHE A 150 2.38 4.82 3.36
C PHE A 150 2.89 3.50 2.79
N TYR A 151 2.51 2.41 3.47
CA TYR A 151 2.71 1.03 3.05
C TYR A 151 1.42 0.50 2.44
N TYR A 152 1.54 -0.47 1.52
CA TYR A 152 0.38 -1.18 1.01
C TYR A 152 -0.19 -2.10 2.12
N LEU A 153 -1.50 -2.37 2.13
CA LEU A 153 -2.11 -3.23 3.15
C LEU A 153 -1.47 -4.63 3.21
N PRO A 154 -1.16 -5.30 2.08
CA PRO A 154 -0.41 -6.56 2.11
C PRO A 154 0.97 -6.49 2.79
N GLU A 155 1.57 -5.31 2.90
CA GLU A 155 2.85 -5.11 3.58
C GLU A 155 2.68 -4.92 5.11
N LEU A 156 1.46 -4.58 5.57
CA LEU A 156 1.14 -4.30 6.98
C LEU A 156 0.48 -5.47 7.70
N ILE A 157 -0.21 -6.35 6.98
CA ILE A 157 -1.00 -7.44 7.57
C ILE A 157 -0.72 -8.78 6.91
N ASP A 158 -0.94 -9.85 7.66
CA ASP A 158 -0.98 -11.23 7.16
C ASP A 158 -2.30 -11.46 6.40
N TYR A 159 -2.39 -10.91 5.18
CA TYR A 159 -3.57 -11.02 4.34
C TYR A 159 -3.80 -12.45 3.85
N GLU A 160 -2.74 -13.27 3.73
CA GLU A 160 -2.86 -14.70 3.38
C GLU A 160 -3.76 -15.41 4.40
N LYS A 161 -3.54 -15.14 5.69
CA LYS A 161 -4.35 -15.70 6.77
C LYS A 161 -5.70 -15.03 6.93
N LYS A 162 -5.78 -13.70 6.74
CA LYS A 162 -7.02 -12.92 6.96
C LYS A 162 -8.03 -13.08 5.82
N TYR A 163 -7.55 -13.20 4.58
CA TYR A 163 -8.36 -13.30 3.36
C TYR A 163 -7.87 -14.44 2.45
N PRO A 164 -8.03 -15.70 2.88
CA PRO A 164 -7.51 -16.87 2.15
C PRO A 164 -8.03 -16.94 0.71
N GLN A 165 -9.26 -16.49 0.45
CA GLN A 165 -9.84 -16.46 -0.90
C GLN A 165 -9.09 -15.52 -1.86
N ILE A 166 -8.51 -14.43 -1.36
CA ILE A 166 -7.69 -13.53 -2.20
C ILE A 166 -6.38 -14.22 -2.56
N TYR A 167 -5.74 -14.84 -1.57
CA TYR A 167 -4.48 -15.55 -1.74
C TYR A 167 -4.60 -16.76 -2.68
N ASP A 168 -5.70 -17.51 -2.59
CA ASP A 168 -5.97 -18.63 -3.51
C ASP A 168 -6.11 -18.17 -4.96
N ASN A 169 -6.74 -17.01 -5.20
CA ASN A 169 -6.88 -16.43 -6.53
C ASN A 169 -5.52 -15.98 -7.09
N GLU A 170 -4.69 -15.31 -6.28
CA GLU A 170 -3.33 -14.90 -6.66
C GLU A 170 -2.48 -16.12 -7.08
N ASN A 171 -2.54 -17.21 -6.31
CA ASN A 171 -1.83 -18.45 -6.64
C ASN A 171 -2.38 -19.11 -7.91
N THR A 172 -3.68 -19.02 -8.17
CA THR A 172 -4.29 -19.61 -9.37
C THR A 172 -3.87 -18.86 -10.63
N GLU A 173 -3.85 -17.53 -10.62
CA GLU A 173 -3.39 -16.73 -11.77
C GLU A 173 -1.89 -16.96 -12.07
N SER A 174 -1.05 -17.06 -11.03
CA SER A 174 0.37 -17.43 -11.20
C SER A 174 0.54 -18.82 -11.84
N ASN A 175 -0.36 -19.76 -11.56
CA ASN A 175 -0.36 -21.09 -12.20
C ASN A 175 -0.74 -21.03 -13.68
N VAL A 176 -1.72 -20.18 -14.05
CA VAL A 176 -2.13 -19.99 -15.46
C VAL A 176 -0.98 -19.41 -16.29
N VAL A 177 -0.25 -18.41 -15.76
CA VAL A 177 0.91 -17.83 -16.45
C VAL A 177 2.02 -18.88 -16.66
N TYR A 178 2.27 -19.73 -15.66
CA TYR A 178 3.23 -20.83 -15.78
C TYR A 178 2.80 -21.86 -16.82
N ASP A 179 1.52 -22.26 -16.84
CA ASP A 179 0.99 -23.21 -17.80
C ASP A 179 1.09 -22.67 -19.24
N ILE A 180 0.86 -21.37 -19.45
CA ILE A 180 1.08 -20.71 -20.75
C ILE A 180 2.57 -20.74 -21.14
N ALA A 181 3.48 -20.43 -20.20
CA ALA A 181 4.92 -20.46 -20.46
C ALA A 181 5.41 -21.86 -20.89
N ILE A 182 4.85 -22.93 -20.30
CA ILE A 182 5.13 -24.32 -20.68
C ILE A 182 4.64 -24.60 -22.11
N LEU A 183 3.41 -24.21 -22.45
CA LEU A 183 2.88 -24.39 -23.80
C LEU A 183 3.70 -23.62 -24.85
N MET A 184 4.18 -22.42 -24.52
CA MET A 184 5.07 -21.64 -25.39
C MET A 184 6.42 -22.33 -25.58
N LYS A 185 7.05 -22.82 -24.50
CA LYS A 185 8.29 -23.60 -24.57
C LYS A 185 8.11 -24.80 -25.50
N GLU A 186 7.06 -25.61 -25.32
CA GLU A 186 6.81 -26.78 -26.17
C GLU A 186 6.65 -26.40 -27.66
N ALA A 187 5.96 -25.30 -27.96
CA ALA A 187 5.74 -24.85 -29.32
C ALA A 187 7.02 -24.36 -30.01
N ILE A 188 7.91 -23.69 -29.26
CA ILE A 188 9.18 -23.16 -29.74
C ILE A 188 10.22 -24.29 -29.86
N GLU A 189 10.26 -25.23 -28.92
CA GLU A 189 11.16 -26.40 -28.98
C GLU A 189 10.83 -27.34 -30.16
N LYS A 190 9.55 -27.47 -30.52
CA LYS A 190 9.13 -28.16 -31.76
C LYS A 190 9.68 -27.53 -33.04
N GLN A 191 10.06 -26.25 -33.02
CA GLN A 191 10.66 -25.55 -34.15
C GLN A 191 12.19 -25.69 -34.19
N GLY A 192 12.77 -26.49 -33.29
CA GLY A 192 14.21 -26.74 -33.23
C GLY A 192 15.00 -25.75 -32.38
N HIS A 193 14.32 -24.90 -31.61
CA HIS A 193 14.94 -23.94 -30.71
C HIS A 193 15.05 -24.48 -29.28
N THR A 194 16.03 -24.02 -28.50
CA THR A 194 16.18 -24.40 -27.09
C THR A 194 15.61 -23.32 -26.17
N VAL A 195 14.67 -23.69 -25.29
CA VAL A 195 13.98 -22.73 -24.40
C VAL A 195 14.11 -23.15 -22.93
N TYR A 196 14.50 -22.21 -22.06
CA TYR A 196 14.48 -22.41 -20.61
C TYR A 196 13.45 -21.52 -19.93
N ILE A 197 12.64 -22.10 -19.06
CA ILE A 197 11.72 -21.34 -18.21
C ILE A 197 12.45 -21.01 -16.91
N THR A 198 12.53 -19.73 -16.60
CA THR A 198 13.29 -19.17 -15.46
C THR A 198 12.65 -19.46 -14.10
N ARG A 199 11.37 -19.86 -14.10
CA ARG A 199 10.68 -20.46 -12.95
C ARG A 199 10.30 -21.89 -13.32
N SER A 200 10.83 -22.90 -12.64
CA SER A 200 10.59 -24.32 -12.94
C SER A 200 9.54 -24.98 -12.05
N GLN A 201 8.80 -24.19 -11.26
CA GLN A 201 7.82 -24.71 -10.30
C GLN A 201 6.52 -23.92 -10.35
N ARG A 202 5.40 -24.63 -10.20
CA ARG A 202 4.04 -24.08 -10.04
C ARG A 202 3.84 -23.28 -8.75
N LYS A 203 4.69 -23.49 -7.74
CA LYS A 203 4.58 -22.80 -6.45
C LYS A 203 5.39 -21.51 -6.45
N THR A 204 4.81 -20.45 -5.90
CA THR A 204 5.50 -19.21 -5.57
C THR A 204 6.67 -19.51 -4.64
N ILE A 205 7.90 -19.30 -5.11
CA ILE A 205 9.10 -19.38 -4.28
C ILE A 205 9.12 -18.10 -3.43
N LYS A 206 8.96 -18.22 -2.10
CA LYS A 206 9.12 -17.07 -1.20
C LYS A 206 10.58 -16.61 -1.25
N LEU A 207 10.81 -15.36 -1.64
CA LEU A 207 12.14 -14.75 -1.78
C LEU A 207 12.95 -14.73 -0.46
N SER A 208 12.30 -14.98 0.68
CA SER A 208 12.91 -15.09 2.01
C SER A 208 13.68 -16.39 2.25
N GLU A 209 13.57 -17.39 1.38
CA GLU A 209 14.28 -18.67 1.52
C GLU A 209 15.65 -18.62 0.84
N GLU A 210 16.61 -18.07 1.58
CA GLU A 210 18.00 -17.80 1.16
C GLU A 210 18.72 -19.05 0.59
N SER A 211 18.39 -20.25 1.11
CA SER A 211 18.99 -21.52 0.71
C SER A 211 18.70 -21.95 -0.74
N ASN A 212 17.67 -21.39 -1.38
CA ASN A 212 17.31 -21.75 -2.76
C ASN A 212 18.21 -21.09 -3.82
N PHE A 213 18.99 -20.06 -3.46
CA PHE A 213 19.71 -19.23 -4.42
C PHE A 213 21.25 -19.31 -4.31
N GLU A 214 21.79 -19.67 -3.13
CA GLU A 214 23.24 -19.67 -2.90
C GLU A 214 24.02 -20.62 -3.82
N LYS A 215 23.41 -21.73 -4.23
CA LYS A 215 24.04 -22.70 -5.14
C LYS A 215 24.27 -22.15 -6.55
N TYR A 216 23.50 -21.16 -6.98
CA TYR A 216 23.48 -20.69 -8.37
C TYR A 216 24.03 -19.28 -8.58
N LEU A 217 24.02 -18.43 -7.55
CA LEU A 217 24.36 -17.01 -7.71
C LEU A 217 25.76 -16.61 -7.26
N GLY A 218 26.47 -17.43 -6.48
CA GLY A 218 27.84 -17.14 -6.06
C GLY A 218 27.98 -15.75 -5.41
N GLY A 219 27.40 -15.58 -4.22
CA GLY A 219 27.44 -14.33 -3.45
C GLY A 219 26.17 -13.49 -3.52
N THR A 220 26.14 -12.42 -2.70
CA THR A 220 24.96 -11.56 -2.43
C THR A 220 24.28 -11.08 -3.71
N ALA A 221 23.08 -11.58 -3.95
CA ALA A 221 22.30 -11.30 -5.15
C ALA A 221 21.92 -9.82 -5.25
N THR A 222 22.33 -9.16 -6.34
CA THR A 222 21.91 -7.80 -6.69
C THR A 222 21.07 -7.82 -7.97
N LYS A 223 20.27 -6.78 -8.24
CA LYS A 223 19.49 -6.62 -9.49
C LYS A 223 20.39 -6.72 -10.75
N ALA A 224 21.62 -6.20 -10.66
CA ALA A 224 22.66 -6.36 -11.67
C ALA A 224 23.18 -7.82 -11.78
N GLY A 225 23.29 -8.52 -10.66
CA GLY A 225 23.62 -9.95 -10.62
C GLY A 225 22.59 -10.83 -11.32
N ALA A 226 21.29 -10.53 -11.20
CA ALA A 226 20.22 -11.29 -11.87
C ALA A 226 20.23 -11.10 -13.41
N ILE A 227 20.50 -9.89 -13.89
CA ILE A 227 20.61 -9.59 -15.34
C ILE A 227 21.87 -10.26 -15.92
N ASN A 228 23.01 -10.16 -15.22
CA ASN A 228 24.25 -10.84 -15.62
C ASN A 228 24.10 -12.37 -15.58
N PHE A 229 23.34 -12.92 -14.63
CA PHE A 229 23.05 -14.36 -14.56
C PHE A 229 22.28 -14.84 -15.79
N ARG A 230 21.21 -14.15 -16.19
CA ARG A 230 20.41 -14.54 -17.37
C ARG A 230 21.24 -14.50 -18.66
N SER A 231 22.02 -13.43 -18.86
CA SER A 231 22.91 -13.30 -20.03
C SER A 231 24.03 -14.35 -20.04
N LYS A 232 24.62 -14.65 -18.89
CA LYS A 232 25.66 -15.69 -18.74
C LYS A 232 25.11 -17.10 -18.91
N MET A 233 23.91 -17.38 -18.39
CA MET A 233 23.22 -18.66 -18.57
C MET A 233 22.83 -18.88 -20.04
N ALA A 234 22.37 -17.84 -20.74
CA ALA A 234 22.04 -17.93 -22.15
C ALA A 234 23.23 -18.33 -23.03
N SER A 235 24.36 -17.65 -22.82
CA SER A 235 25.61 -17.95 -23.53
C SER A 235 26.18 -19.31 -23.14
N THR A 236 26.10 -19.71 -21.87
CA THR A 236 26.64 -20.98 -21.37
C THR A 236 25.81 -22.19 -21.84
N LEU A 237 24.48 -22.08 -21.82
CA LEU A 237 23.56 -23.16 -22.16
C LEU A 237 23.23 -23.23 -23.67
N LYS A 238 23.71 -22.26 -24.47
CA LYS A 238 23.35 -22.11 -25.89
C LYS A 238 21.84 -22.12 -26.11
N ALA A 239 21.11 -21.43 -25.24
CA ALA A 239 19.66 -21.33 -25.35
C ALA A 239 19.28 -20.23 -26.35
N ASP A 240 18.28 -20.49 -27.18
CA ASP A 240 17.73 -19.48 -28.08
C ASP A 240 16.77 -18.53 -27.33
N TYR A 241 16.09 -19.02 -26.29
CA TYR A 241 15.11 -18.23 -25.51
C TYR A 241 15.12 -18.54 -24.00
N PHE A 242 14.85 -17.49 -23.20
CA PHE A 242 14.47 -17.61 -21.78
C PHE A 242 13.08 -17.01 -21.60
N ILE A 243 12.19 -17.77 -20.96
CA ILE A 243 10.82 -17.36 -20.64
C ILE A 243 10.66 -17.27 -19.12
#